data_AF-A0A2U2ZUP7-F1
#
_entry.id   AF-A0A2U2ZUP7-F1
#
_cell.length_a   1.000
_cell.length_b   1.000
_cell.length_c   1.000
_cell.angle_alpha   90.00
_cell.angle_beta   90.00
_cell.angle_gamma   90.00
#
_symmetry.space_group_name_H-M   'P 1'
#
loop_
_entity.id
_entity.type
_entity.pdbx_description
1 polymer ?
#
loop_
_entity_poly.entity_id
_entity_poly.type
_entity_poly.pdbx_seq_one_letter_code
_entity_poly.pdbx_strand_id
1 'polypeptide(L)'
;MKDRIIEILTNLGGTRIEDEGKAREALATESRDMTRSLTPYSMRKAMEKTADAMPWRLLLEEQGDDDPIEVFLKLRKRLTKQLVGTTSSSSSCTISNEQDRLKWDGIRRFLQDTDCIVSALEAAERAANEPAPEPTPEPESKSEPAKPVPARRPTPAQRKGLELIAQGGVKRTQFGLRNRERIGSENGTIYADTFEVLLRERWVTLDSSKSLFQGQPIELTEAGRAHLPA
;
A
#
# COMPACT_ATOMS: atom_id res chain seq x y z
N MET A 1 11.08 4.36 13.04
CA MET A 1 9.89 3.81 12.35
C MET A 1 8.61 4.50 12.81
N LYS A 2 8.40 4.66 14.13
CA LYS A 2 7.27 5.42 14.69
C LYS A 2 7.11 6.81 14.06
N ASP A 3 8.18 7.59 13.97
CA ASP A 3 8.13 8.95 13.40
C ASP A 3 7.62 8.99 11.95
N ARG A 4 8.04 8.02 11.13
CA ARG A 4 7.56 7.88 9.75
C ARG A 4 6.07 7.55 9.68
N ILE A 5 5.56 6.75 10.62
CA ILE A 5 4.13 6.41 10.69
C ILE A 5 3.32 7.64 11.10
N ILE A 6 3.81 8.40 12.07
CA ILE A 6 3.18 9.65 12.52
C ILE A 6 3.15 10.67 11.37
N GLU A 7 4.23 10.78 10.60
CA GLU A 7 4.29 11.63 9.42
C GLU A 7 3.25 11.21 8.37
N ILE A 8 3.14 9.91 8.07
CA ILE A 8 2.13 9.39 7.13
C ILE A 8 0.71 9.70 7.62
N LEU A 9 0.40 9.46 8.90
CA LEU A 9 -0.91 9.75 9.48
C LEU A 9 -1.24 11.24 9.43
N THR A 10 -0.28 12.09 9.76
CA THR A 10 -0.43 13.55 9.71
C THR A 10 -0.69 14.03 8.29
N ASN A 11 0.07 13.52 7.30
CA ASN A 11 -0.08 13.91 5.90
C ASN A 11 -1.43 13.47 5.31
N LEU A 12 -1.85 12.23 5.61
CA LEU A 12 -3.16 11.74 5.19
C LEU A 12 -4.29 12.55 5.84
N GLY A 13 -4.21 12.77 7.16
CA GLY A 13 -5.19 13.55 7.90
C GLY A 13 -5.29 14.99 7.40
N GLY A 14 -4.15 15.66 7.20
CA GLY A 14 -4.07 17.01 6.66
C GLY A 14 -4.72 17.11 5.29
N THR A 15 -4.41 16.17 4.39
CA THR A 15 -5.00 16.13 3.03
C THR A 15 -6.53 16.01 3.08
N ARG A 16 -7.08 15.13 3.95
CA ARG A 16 -8.53 14.94 4.05
C ARG A 16 -9.25 16.15 4.64
N ILE A 17 -8.66 16.77 5.65
CA ILE A 17 -9.21 17.99 6.29
C ILE A 17 -9.16 19.18 5.32
N GLU A 18 -8.08 19.32 4.55
CA GLU A 18 -7.94 20.37 3.53
C GLU A 18 -8.98 20.18 2.39
N ASP A 19 -9.13 18.95 1.89
CA ASP A 19 -10.14 18.59 0.89
C ASP A 19 -11.56 18.96 1.33
N GLU A 20 -11.88 18.72 2.59
CA GLU A 20 -13.15 19.12 3.18
C GLU A 20 -13.29 20.63 3.25
N GLY A 21 -12.26 21.34 3.71
CA GLY A 21 -12.24 22.80 3.75
C GLY A 21 -12.57 23.39 2.38
N LYS A 22 -11.88 22.92 1.34
CA LYS A 22 -12.13 23.32 -0.07
C LYS A 22 -13.55 23.01 -0.52
N ALA A 23 -14.09 21.85 -0.17
CA ALA A 23 -15.45 21.47 -0.56
C ALA A 23 -16.51 22.36 0.13
N ARG A 24 -16.32 22.69 1.41
CA ARG A 24 -17.21 23.59 2.16
C ARG A 24 -17.11 25.02 1.66
N GLU A 25 -15.91 25.50 1.36
CA GLU A 25 -15.71 26.84 0.80
C GLU A 25 -16.35 26.98 -0.59
N ALA A 26 -16.22 25.96 -1.44
CA ALA A 26 -16.90 25.93 -2.74
C ALA A 26 -18.42 25.99 -2.57
N LEU A 27 -19.00 25.20 -1.66
CA LEU A 27 -20.43 25.24 -1.35
C LEU A 27 -20.86 26.61 -0.81
N ALA A 28 -20.09 27.20 0.10
CA ALA A 28 -20.35 28.52 0.66
C ALA A 28 -20.32 29.61 -0.42
N THR A 29 -19.35 29.55 -1.33
CA THR A 29 -19.23 30.46 -2.47
C THR A 29 -20.46 30.36 -3.39
N GLU A 30 -20.86 29.14 -3.74
CA GLU A 30 -22.06 28.90 -4.55
C GLU A 30 -23.34 29.40 -3.86
N SER A 31 -23.47 29.19 -2.54
CA SER A 31 -24.64 29.64 -1.78
C SER A 31 -24.79 31.17 -1.67
N ARG A 32 -23.69 31.92 -1.84
CA ARG A 32 -23.68 33.39 -1.82
C ARG A 32 -24.03 34.00 -3.18
N ASP A 33 -23.83 33.23 -4.25
CA ASP A 33 -24.16 33.68 -5.61
C ASP A 33 -25.67 33.56 -5.84
N MET A 34 -26.39 34.66 -5.60
CA MET A 34 -27.83 34.76 -5.81
C MET A 34 -28.25 34.53 -7.27
N THR A 35 -27.31 34.54 -8.22
CA THR A 35 -27.60 34.27 -9.64
C THR A 35 -27.58 32.78 -9.97
N ARG A 36 -27.07 31.93 -9.05
CA ARG A 36 -26.95 30.48 -9.24
C ARG A 36 -27.84 29.75 -8.25
N SER A 37 -28.57 28.75 -8.74
CA SER A 37 -29.25 27.81 -7.85
C SER A 37 -28.22 26.90 -7.18
N LEU A 38 -28.34 26.70 -5.87
CA LEU A 38 -27.54 25.72 -5.14
C LEU A 38 -27.73 24.33 -5.73
N THR A 39 -26.67 23.72 -6.23
CA THR A 39 -26.74 22.40 -6.85
C THR A 39 -26.71 21.28 -5.79
N PRO A 40 -27.55 20.22 -5.93
CA PRO A 40 -27.48 19.04 -5.06
C PRO A 40 -26.11 18.37 -5.06
N TYR A 41 -25.37 18.49 -6.17
CA TYR A 41 -24.02 17.96 -6.31
C TYR A 41 -23.03 18.60 -5.32
N SER A 42 -22.99 19.93 -5.24
CA SER A 42 -22.07 20.65 -4.35
C SER A 42 -22.36 20.36 -2.88
N MET A 43 -23.65 20.28 -2.52
CA MET A 43 -24.07 19.92 -1.16
C MET A 43 -23.61 18.49 -0.82
N ARG A 44 -23.88 17.52 -1.71
CA ARG A 44 -23.46 16.13 -1.51
C ARG A 44 -21.95 15.99 -1.43
N LYS A 45 -21.20 16.71 -2.28
CA LYS A 45 -19.73 16.70 -2.27
C LYS A 45 -19.17 17.22 -0.96
N ALA A 46 -19.73 18.30 -0.41
CA ALA A 46 -19.34 18.81 0.90
C ALA A 46 -19.65 17.80 2.02
N MET A 47 -20.82 17.16 1.98
CA MET A 47 -21.19 16.12 2.95
C MET A 47 -20.24 14.92 2.89
N GLU A 48 -19.90 14.45 1.68
CA GLU A 48 -18.98 13.33 1.49
C GLU A 48 -17.58 13.66 2.01
N LYS A 49 -17.04 14.83 1.67
CA LYS A 49 -15.72 15.25 2.18
C LYS A 49 -15.71 15.48 3.69
N THR A 50 -16.80 15.98 4.26
CA THR A 50 -16.96 16.04 5.72
C THR A 50 -16.95 14.66 6.36
N ALA A 51 -17.63 13.68 5.75
CA ALA A 51 -17.62 12.31 6.25
C ALA A 51 -16.23 11.66 6.14
N ASP A 52 -15.51 11.87 5.04
CA ASP A 52 -14.15 11.35 4.83
C ASP A 52 -13.15 11.92 5.84
N ALA A 53 -13.27 13.21 6.17
CA ALA A 53 -12.37 13.89 7.10
C ALA A 53 -12.70 13.64 8.58
N MET A 54 -13.93 13.22 8.90
CA MET A 54 -14.39 13.06 10.28
C MET A 54 -13.48 12.13 11.12
N PRO A 55 -13.09 10.92 10.67
CA PRO A 55 -12.20 10.07 11.45
C PRO A 55 -10.83 10.71 11.74
N TRP A 56 -10.33 11.53 10.82
CA TRP A 56 -9.05 12.22 10.98
C TRP A 56 -9.13 13.35 11.99
N ARG A 57 -10.25 14.09 12.03
CA ARG A 57 -10.48 15.05 13.11
C ARG A 57 -10.56 14.39 14.47
N LEU A 58 -11.31 13.28 14.58
CA LEU A 58 -11.38 12.52 15.82
C LEU A 58 -9.99 12.06 16.29
N LEU A 59 -9.13 11.64 15.35
CA LEU A 59 -7.76 11.26 15.66
C LEU A 59 -6.95 12.43 16.26
N LEU A 60 -7.06 13.62 15.66
CA LEU A 60 -6.36 14.82 16.14
C LEU A 60 -6.93 15.33 17.47
N GLU A 61 -8.26 15.26 17.64
CA GLU A 61 -8.95 15.64 18.88
C GLU A 61 -8.58 14.73 20.05
N GLU A 62 -8.42 13.43 19.79
CA GLU A 62 -8.08 12.43 20.81
C GLU A 62 -6.59 12.30 21.09
N GLN A 63 -5.72 12.92 20.26
CA GLN A 63 -4.28 12.77 20.41
C GLN A 63 -3.77 13.32 21.74
N GLY A 64 -4.23 14.52 22.17
CA GLY A 64 -3.84 15.12 23.45
C GLY A 64 -2.33 15.01 23.73
N ASP A 65 -1.98 14.50 24.91
CA ASP A 65 -0.61 14.17 25.33
C ASP A 65 -0.27 12.66 25.15
N ASP A 66 -1.17 11.86 24.58
CA ASP A 66 -1.02 10.41 24.42
C ASP A 66 -0.12 10.03 23.22
N ASP A 67 0.38 8.77 23.18
CA ASP A 67 1.12 8.26 22.01
C ASP A 67 0.17 8.23 20.79
N PRO A 68 0.46 8.99 19.71
CA PRO A 68 -0.40 9.06 18.53
C PRO A 68 -0.69 7.71 17.89
N ILE A 69 0.23 6.73 18.01
CA ILE A 69 0.01 5.38 17.48
C ILE A 69 -1.04 4.64 18.32
N GLU A 70 -1.00 4.79 19.65
CA GLU A 70 -1.97 4.15 20.53
C GLU A 70 -3.37 4.74 20.33
N VAL A 71 -3.46 6.06 20.23
CA VAL A 71 -4.72 6.77 19.94
C VAL A 71 -5.29 6.31 18.60
N PHE A 72 -4.45 6.23 17.57
CA PHE A 72 -4.83 5.72 16.25
C PHE A 72 -5.41 4.30 16.30
N LEU A 73 -4.74 3.37 17.01
CA LEU A 73 -5.20 2.00 17.15
C LEU A 73 -6.52 1.90 17.94
N LYS A 74 -6.65 2.69 19.03
CA LYS A 74 -7.90 2.78 19.82
C LYS A 74 -9.05 3.30 18.96
N LEU A 75 -8.83 4.36 18.20
CA LEU A 75 -9.82 4.94 17.30
C LEU A 75 -10.27 3.92 16.25
N ARG A 76 -9.32 3.27 15.57
CA ARG A 76 -9.64 2.21 14.59
C ARG A 76 -10.50 1.12 15.21
N LYS A 77 -10.11 0.58 16.36
CA LYS A 77 -10.88 -0.47 17.06
C LYS A 77 -12.31 -0.01 17.37
N ARG A 78 -12.47 1.24 17.83
CA ARG A 78 -13.78 1.83 18.11
C ARG A 78 -14.63 1.97 16.85
N LEU A 79 -14.06 2.50 15.76
CA LEU A 79 -14.76 2.67 14.48
C LEU A 79 -15.14 1.34 13.84
N THR A 80 -14.27 0.32 13.91
CA THR A 80 -14.59 -1.05 13.48
C THR A 80 -15.77 -1.61 14.27
N LYS A 81 -15.77 -1.44 15.60
CA LYS A 81 -16.90 -1.87 16.45
C LYS A 81 -18.20 -1.17 16.07
N GLN A 82 -18.15 0.13 15.81
CA GLN A 82 -19.32 0.88 15.34
C GLN A 82 -19.82 0.32 14.00
N LEU A 83 -18.93 0.08 13.04
CA LEU A 83 -19.31 -0.43 11.72
C LEU A 83 -20.00 -1.79 11.79
N VAL A 84 -19.50 -2.70 12.62
CA VAL A 84 -20.08 -4.04 12.82
C VAL A 84 -21.42 -3.97 13.56
N GLY A 85 -21.53 -3.07 14.54
CA GLY A 85 -22.75 -2.92 15.35
C GLY A 85 -23.87 -2.09 14.69
N THR A 86 -23.63 -1.49 13.53
CA THR A 86 -24.59 -0.59 12.91
C THR A 86 -25.66 -1.37 12.16
N THR A 87 -26.90 -1.27 12.63
CA THR A 87 -28.09 -1.61 11.84
C THR A 87 -28.53 -0.40 11.01
N SER A 88 -29.07 -0.63 9.82
CA SER A 88 -29.55 0.42 8.91
C SER A 88 -30.45 1.42 9.65
N SER A 89 -30.04 2.69 9.70
CA SER A 89 -30.86 3.79 10.22
C SER A 89 -32.15 3.88 9.39
N SER A 90 -33.32 3.85 10.04
CA SER A 90 -34.63 3.86 9.39
C SER A 90 -35.35 5.20 9.50
N SER A 91 -34.60 6.31 9.53
CA SER A 91 -35.22 7.65 9.62
C SER A 91 -36.08 7.93 8.39
N SER A 92 -37.16 8.69 8.55
CA SER A 92 -37.99 9.15 7.43
C SER A 92 -37.36 10.31 6.66
N CYS A 93 -36.31 10.94 7.21
CA CYS A 93 -35.59 12.04 6.56
C CYS A 93 -34.50 11.51 5.60
N THR A 94 -34.67 11.77 4.31
CA THR A 94 -33.71 11.36 3.26
C THR A 94 -32.32 11.96 3.45
N ILE A 95 -32.24 13.22 3.92
CA ILE A 95 -30.98 13.91 4.16
C ILE A 95 -30.24 13.26 5.32
N SER A 96 -30.93 12.96 6.43
CA SER A 96 -30.32 12.28 7.58
C SER A 96 -29.83 10.88 7.21
N ASN A 97 -30.62 10.13 6.43
CA ASN A 97 -30.21 8.81 5.95
C ASN A 97 -28.96 8.89 5.05
N GLU A 98 -28.87 9.88 4.17
CA GLU A 98 -27.69 10.08 3.32
C GLU A 98 -26.48 10.53 4.15
N GLN A 99 -26.66 11.38 5.17
CA GLN A 99 -25.59 11.75 6.11
C GLN A 99 -25.04 10.53 6.84
N ASP A 100 -25.93 9.68 7.37
CA ASP A 100 -25.54 8.43 8.02
C ASP A 100 -24.80 7.52 7.04
N ARG A 101 -25.32 7.35 5.83
CA ARG A 101 -24.68 6.53 4.78
C ARG A 101 -23.27 7.03 4.48
N LEU A 102 -23.10 8.32 4.22
CA LEU A 102 -21.81 8.93 3.92
C LEU A 102 -20.86 8.83 5.11
N LYS A 103 -21.35 9.03 6.34
CA LYS A 103 -20.55 8.84 7.56
C LYS A 103 -19.96 7.43 7.61
N TRP A 104 -20.77 6.40 7.37
CA TRP A 104 -20.29 5.02 7.36
C TRP A 104 -19.32 4.74 6.21
N ASP A 105 -19.54 5.32 5.04
CA ASP A 105 -18.60 5.23 3.91
C ASP A 105 -17.26 5.88 4.22
N GLY A 106 -17.26 7.06 4.85
CA GLY A 106 -16.05 7.73 5.32
C GLY A 106 -15.27 6.91 6.33
N ILE A 107 -15.96 6.26 7.28
CA ILE A 107 -15.34 5.33 8.23
C ILE A 107 -14.70 4.13 7.51
N ARG A 108 -15.40 3.51 6.54
CA ARG A 108 -14.84 2.39 5.76
C ARG A 108 -13.57 2.78 5.03
N ARG A 109 -13.59 3.95 4.37
CA ARG A 109 -12.42 4.48 3.64
C ARG A 109 -11.26 4.76 4.59
N PHE A 110 -11.51 5.37 5.76
CA PHE A 110 -10.49 5.56 6.77
C PHE A 110 -9.84 4.25 7.21
N LEU A 111 -10.65 3.22 7.51
CA LEU A 111 -10.13 1.91 7.89
C LEU A 111 -9.31 1.29 6.76
N GLN A 112 -9.82 1.33 5.53
CA GLN A 112 -9.12 0.79 4.36
C GLN A 112 -7.79 1.52 4.07
N ASP A 113 -7.80 2.85 4.07
CA ASP A 113 -6.63 3.69 3.78
C ASP A 113 -5.50 3.48 4.80
N THR A 114 -5.84 3.04 6.01
CA THR A 114 -4.88 2.88 7.11
C THR A 114 -4.55 1.43 7.44
N ASP A 115 -5.05 0.45 6.67
CA ASP A 115 -4.72 -0.98 6.85
C ASP A 115 -3.24 -1.29 6.62
N CYS A 116 -2.59 -0.58 5.68
CA CYS A 116 -1.16 -0.75 5.41
C CYS A 116 -0.29 -0.32 6.61
N ILE A 117 -0.75 0.67 7.39
CA ILE A 117 -0.05 1.16 8.58
C ILE A 117 -0.12 0.12 9.69
N VAL A 118 -1.29 -0.47 9.92
CA VAL A 118 -1.47 -1.55 10.90
C VAL A 118 -0.57 -2.74 10.54
N SER A 119 -0.57 -3.14 9.28
CA SER A 119 0.29 -4.24 8.79
C SER A 119 1.77 -3.96 9.05
N ALA A 120 2.22 -2.71 8.84
CA ALA A 120 3.60 -2.31 9.10
C ALA A 120 3.93 -2.30 10.60
N LEU A 121 3.01 -1.85 11.45
CA LEU A 121 3.18 -1.89 12.92
C LEU A 121 3.31 -3.32 13.43
N GLU A 122 2.42 -4.22 13.00
CA GLU A 122 2.47 -5.63 13.40
C GLU A 122 3.75 -6.33 12.92
N ALA A 123 4.22 -6.00 11.71
CA ALA A 123 5.49 -6.54 11.20
C ALA A 123 6.68 -6.05 12.03
N ALA A 124 6.67 -4.79 12.45
CA ALA A 124 7.71 -4.21 13.29
C ALA A 124 7.71 -4.82 14.70
N GLU A 125 6.53 -5.02 15.28
CA GLU A 125 6.38 -5.67 16.59
C GLU A 125 6.85 -7.13 16.54
N ARG A 126 6.50 -7.87 15.47
CA ARG A 126 7.01 -9.22 15.25
C ARG A 126 8.53 -9.25 15.13
N ALA A 127 9.13 -8.34 14.36
CA ALA A 127 10.58 -8.24 14.24
C ALA A 127 11.28 -7.88 15.57
N ALA A 128 10.60 -7.14 16.46
CA ALA A 128 11.13 -6.79 17.78
C ALA A 128 11.00 -7.95 18.80
N ASN A 129 9.99 -8.80 18.65
CA ASN A 129 9.72 -9.94 19.52
C ASN A 129 10.29 -11.27 18.99
N GLU A 130 10.91 -11.28 17.82
CA GLU A 130 11.63 -12.44 17.31
C GLU A 130 12.86 -12.66 18.22
N PRO A 131 12.94 -13.78 18.95
CA PRO A 131 14.07 -14.01 19.85
C PRO A 131 15.35 -14.00 19.03
N ALA A 132 16.37 -13.30 19.56
CA ALA A 132 17.73 -13.39 19.04
C ALA A 132 18.03 -14.88 18.82
N PRO A 133 18.53 -15.29 17.64
CA PRO A 133 18.85 -16.69 17.41
C PRO A 133 19.70 -17.15 18.59
N GLU A 134 19.23 -18.15 19.33
CA GLU A 134 20.02 -18.75 20.40
C GLU A 134 21.43 -18.99 19.83
N PRO A 135 22.49 -18.63 20.57
CA PRO A 135 23.85 -18.87 20.12
C PRO A 135 23.95 -20.36 19.81
N THR A 136 23.90 -20.67 18.53
CA THR A 136 24.10 -22.02 18.04
C THR A 136 25.49 -22.37 18.56
N PRO A 137 25.66 -23.45 19.36
CA PRO A 137 26.97 -23.82 19.86
C PRO A 137 27.90 -23.87 18.66
N GLU A 138 29.02 -23.14 18.75
CA GLU A 138 30.05 -23.07 17.71
C GLU A 138 30.28 -24.49 17.17
N PRO A 139 29.92 -24.78 15.90
CA PRO A 139 30.43 -25.97 15.29
C PRO A 139 31.93 -25.74 15.15
N GLU A 140 32.71 -26.53 15.90
CA GLU A 140 34.14 -26.65 15.74
C GLU A 140 34.44 -26.69 14.23
N SER A 141 35.14 -25.64 13.79
CA SER A 141 35.61 -25.46 12.43
C SER A 141 36.56 -26.61 12.05
N LYS A 142 35.99 -27.69 11.52
CA LYS A 142 36.59 -28.46 10.44
C LYS A 142 36.00 -27.95 9.15
N SER A 143 36.76 -27.06 8.52
CA SER A 143 36.50 -26.45 7.23
C SER A 143 36.48 -27.54 6.16
N GLU A 144 35.34 -28.19 5.96
CA GLU A 144 35.05 -28.93 4.75
C GLU A 144 34.34 -27.96 3.79
N PRO A 145 34.89 -27.69 2.58
CA PRO A 145 34.32 -26.72 1.67
C PRO A 145 32.90 -27.13 1.27
N ALA A 146 31.96 -26.22 1.50
CA ALA A 146 30.56 -26.39 1.16
C ALA A 146 30.43 -26.83 -0.31
N LYS A 147 29.94 -28.05 -0.51
CA LYS A 147 29.60 -28.55 -1.85
C LYS A 147 28.57 -27.60 -2.48
N PRO A 148 28.78 -27.11 -3.72
CA PRO A 148 27.81 -26.28 -4.40
C PRO A 148 26.49 -27.05 -4.53
N VAL A 149 25.40 -26.42 -4.09
CA VAL A 149 24.04 -26.93 -4.32
C VAL A 149 23.88 -27.11 -5.84
N PRO A 150 23.45 -28.29 -6.33
CA PRO A 150 23.38 -28.57 -7.76
C PRO A 150 22.43 -27.59 -8.45
N ALA A 151 22.93 -26.92 -9.49
CA ALA A 151 22.16 -25.98 -10.31
C ALA A 151 20.87 -26.63 -10.82
N ARG A 152 19.72 -26.18 -10.30
CA ARG A 152 18.41 -26.65 -10.77
C ARG A 152 18.25 -26.21 -12.23
N ARG A 153 17.96 -27.16 -13.12
CA ARG A 153 17.69 -26.85 -14.53
C ARG A 153 16.44 -25.97 -14.64
N PRO A 154 16.45 -24.89 -15.44
CA PRO A 154 15.29 -24.02 -15.60
C PRO A 154 14.13 -24.77 -16.24
N THR A 155 12.91 -24.49 -15.78
CA THR A 155 11.67 -24.94 -16.42
C THR A 155 11.50 -24.25 -17.78
N PRO A 156 10.65 -24.76 -18.70
CA PRO A 156 10.43 -24.13 -20.00
C PRO A 156 9.98 -22.66 -19.91
N ALA A 157 9.14 -22.33 -18.92
CA ALA A 157 8.70 -20.95 -18.69
C ALA A 157 9.85 -20.04 -18.20
N GLN A 158 10.72 -20.55 -17.32
CA GLN A 158 11.91 -19.82 -16.86
C GLN A 158 12.91 -19.60 -17.99
N ARG A 159 13.14 -20.61 -18.83
CA ARG A 159 14.01 -20.50 -20.00
C ARG A 159 13.51 -19.43 -20.97
N LYS A 160 12.22 -19.43 -21.29
CA LYS A 160 11.60 -18.39 -22.12
C LYS A 160 11.73 -16.99 -21.49
N GLY A 161 11.62 -16.90 -20.17
CA GLY A 161 11.87 -15.66 -19.42
C GLY A 161 13.32 -15.18 -19.56
N LEU A 162 14.29 -16.08 -19.41
CA LEU A 162 15.72 -15.75 -19.60
C LEU A 162 16.02 -15.33 -21.04
N GLU A 163 15.46 -16.01 -22.04
CA GLU A 163 15.60 -15.65 -23.47
C GLU A 163 15.05 -14.24 -23.74
N LEU A 164 13.89 -13.91 -23.17
CA LEU A 164 13.31 -12.56 -23.29
C LEU A 164 14.21 -11.49 -22.66
N ILE A 165 14.82 -11.78 -21.50
CA ILE A 165 15.73 -10.85 -20.83
C ILE A 165 17.04 -10.70 -21.62
N ALA A 166 17.52 -11.79 -22.24
CA ALA A 166 18.73 -11.79 -23.06
C ALA A 166 18.59 -10.93 -24.32
N GLN A 167 17.38 -10.85 -24.89
CA GLN A 167 17.05 -9.95 -26.00
C GLN A 167 17.05 -8.46 -25.58
N GLY A 168 17.10 -8.17 -24.27
CA GLY A 168 17.12 -6.82 -23.72
C GLY A 168 15.76 -6.14 -23.68
N GLY A 169 15.73 -4.95 -23.08
CA GLY A 169 14.54 -4.10 -23.01
C GLY A 169 13.45 -4.55 -22.03
N VAL A 170 13.66 -5.64 -21.27
CA VAL A 170 12.74 -6.09 -20.23
C VAL A 170 12.82 -5.15 -19.02
N LYS A 171 11.67 -4.63 -18.60
CA LYS A 171 11.56 -3.73 -17.45
C LYS A 171 10.47 -4.21 -16.51
N ARG A 172 10.67 -3.95 -15.22
CA ARG A 172 9.64 -4.06 -14.18
C ARG A 172 8.98 -2.69 -14.01
N THR A 173 7.68 -2.63 -14.31
CA THR A 173 6.88 -1.39 -14.26
C THR A 173 5.69 -1.58 -13.34
N GLN A 174 5.38 -0.56 -12.53
CA GLN A 174 4.17 -0.53 -11.73
C GLN A 174 3.08 0.26 -12.47
N PHE A 175 1.90 -0.32 -12.63
CA PHE A 175 0.78 0.31 -13.34
C PHE A 175 -0.51 0.34 -12.52
N GLY A 176 -1.18 1.49 -12.57
CA GLY A 176 -2.51 1.73 -12.03
C GLY A 176 -2.59 1.94 -10.52
N LEU A 177 -3.78 2.33 -10.06
CA LEU A 177 -4.10 2.66 -8.66
C LEU A 177 -4.07 1.46 -7.69
N ARG A 178 -3.82 0.25 -8.18
CA ARG A 178 -3.83 -1.00 -7.40
C ARG A 178 -2.45 -1.67 -7.29
N ASN A 179 -1.36 -0.92 -7.51
CA ASN A 179 0.01 -1.43 -7.41
C ASN A 179 0.27 -2.71 -8.23
N ARG A 180 -0.38 -2.87 -9.39
CA ARG A 180 -0.16 -4.05 -10.23
C ARG A 180 1.16 -3.92 -10.96
N GLU A 181 2.01 -4.92 -10.83
CA GLU A 181 3.31 -4.95 -11.50
C GLU A 181 3.21 -5.69 -12.83
N ARG A 182 3.92 -5.18 -13.82
CA ARG A 182 4.12 -5.83 -15.11
C ARG A 182 5.62 -5.93 -15.39
N ILE A 183 6.04 -7.15 -15.69
CA ILE A 183 7.42 -7.46 -16.09
C ILE A 183 7.39 -7.87 -17.55
N GLY A 184 8.05 -7.12 -18.41
CA GLY A 184 8.07 -7.42 -19.84
C GLY A 184 8.76 -6.38 -20.68
N SER A 185 8.82 -6.66 -21.97
CA SER A 185 9.27 -5.78 -23.04
C SER A 185 8.22 -5.73 -24.14
N GLU A 186 8.50 -5.05 -25.24
CA GLU A 186 7.67 -5.08 -26.45
C GLU A 186 7.57 -6.49 -27.05
N ASN A 187 8.59 -7.33 -26.82
CA ASN A 187 8.68 -8.68 -27.37
C ASN A 187 7.93 -9.74 -26.53
N GLY A 188 7.45 -9.38 -25.33
CA GLY A 188 6.68 -10.30 -24.50
C GLY A 188 6.62 -9.93 -23.03
N THR A 189 5.85 -10.71 -22.28
CA THR A 189 5.66 -10.54 -20.82
C THR A 189 6.14 -11.77 -20.06
N ILE A 190 6.71 -11.54 -18.88
CA ILE A 190 7.13 -12.58 -17.94
C ILE A 190 6.14 -12.54 -16.77
N TYR A 191 5.61 -13.70 -16.40
CA TYR A 191 4.75 -13.82 -15.21
C TYR A 191 5.54 -13.50 -13.94
N ALA A 192 4.88 -12.87 -12.97
CA ALA A 192 5.50 -12.44 -11.72
C ALA A 192 6.16 -13.60 -10.97
N ASP A 193 5.44 -14.72 -10.79
CA ASP A 193 5.95 -15.91 -10.12
C ASP A 193 7.22 -16.46 -10.79
N THR A 194 7.25 -16.46 -12.12
CA THR A 194 8.44 -16.89 -12.87
C THR A 194 9.62 -15.96 -12.58
N PHE A 195 9.39 -14.65 -12.63
CA PHE A 195 10.42 -13.65 -12.39
C PHE A 195 10.98 -13.70 -10.96
N GLU A 196 10.13 -13.89 -9.95
CA GLU A 196 10.57 -14.05 -8.56
C GLU A 196 11.51 -15.25 -8.38
N VAL A 197 11.25 -16.36 -9.08
CA VAL A 197 12.15 -17.51 -9.07
C VAL A 197 13.47 -17.17 -9.75
N LEU A 198 13.48 -16.48 -10.90
CA LEU A 198 14.72 -16.06 -11.56
C LEU A 198 15.59 -15.17 -10.66
N LEU A 199 14.95 -14.28 -9.89
CA LEU A 199 15.62 -13.39 -8.95
C LEU A 199 16.17 -14.17 -7.74
N ARG A 200 15.38 -15.08 -7.17
CA ARG A 200 15.78 -15.93 -6.04
C ARG A 200 16.97 -16.83 -6.38
N GLU A 201 17.00 -17.39 -7.58
CA GLU A 201 18.12 -18.21 -8.08
C GLU A 201 19.31 -17.36 -8.57
N ARG A 202 19.24 -16.03 -8.46
CA ARG A 202 20.29 -15.08 -8.87
C ARG A 202 20.68 -15.17 -10.35
N TRP A 203 19.75 -15.60 -11.21
CA TRP A 203 19.95 -15.63 -12.67
C TRP A 203 19.75 -14.25 -13.31
N VAL A 204 19.08 -13.35 -12.60
CA VAL A 204 18.81 -11.97 -13.03
C VAL A 204 19.03 -11.01 -11.86
N THR A 205 19.36 -9.76 -12.19
CA THR A 205 19.51 -8.66 -11.22
C THR A 205 18.63 -7.49 -11.63
N LEU A 206 18.22 -6.71 -10.62
CA LEU A 206 17.46 -5.48 -10.82
C LEU A 206 18.41 -4.29 -10.70
N ASP A 207 18.34 -3.38 -11.67
CA ASP A 207 18.99 -2.08 -11.55
C ASP A 207 18.07 -1.15 -10.72
N SER A 208 18.42 -1.00 -9.45
CA SER A 208 17.68 -0.16 -8.50
C SER A 208 17.95 1.34 -8.68
N SER A 209 18.78 1.75 -9.65
CA SER A 209 19.03 3.17 -9.93
C SER A 209 17.78 3.90 -10.48
N LYS A 210 16.81 3.15 -11.00
CA LYS A 210 15.56 3.69 -11.54
C LYS A 210 14.35 3.33 -10.67
N SER A 211 13.36 4.22 -10.66
CA SER A 211 12.10 3.99 -9.94
C SER A 211 11.20 3.01 -10.71
N LEU A 212 10.39 2.23 -9.98
CA LEU A 212 9.37 1.32 -10.55
C LEU A 212 8.37 2.05 -11.47
N PHE A 213 8.12 3.34 -11.22
CA PHE A 213 7.25 4.17 -12.06
C PHE A 213 7.88 4.50 -13.44
N GLN A 214 9.22 4.56 -13.51
CA GLN A 214 9.95 4.81 -14.76
C GLN A 214 10.37 3.52 -15.47
N GLY A 215 10.15 2.37 -14.82
CA GLY A 215 10.57 1.06 -15.28
C GLY A 215 11.98 0.72 -14.82
N GLN A 216 12.09 -0.25 -13.92
CA GLN A 216 13.36 -0.80 -13.47
C GLN A 216 13.92 -1.77 -14.51
N PRO A 217 15.14 -1.54 -15.04
CA PRO A 217 15.78 -2.48 -15.94
C PRO A 217 16.06 -3.81 -15.22
N ILE A 218 15.95 -4.90 -15.96
CA ILE A 218 16.33 -6.23 -15.52
C ILE A 218 17.53 -6.67 -16.35
N GLU A 219 18.59 -7.09 -15.68
CA GLU A 219 19.83 -7.56 -16.30
C GLU A 219 20.07 -9.04 -16.01
N LEU A 220 20.78 -9.69 -16.92
CA LEU A 220 21.07 -11.12 -16.87
C LEU A 220 22.47 -11.33 -16.29
N THR A 221 22.56 -12.12 -15.22
CA THR A 221 23.84 -12.45 -14.57
C THR A 221 24.61 -13.50 -15.37
N GLU A 222 25.88 -13.70 -15.05
CA GLU A 222 26.67 -14.80 -15.65
C GLU A 222 26.02 -16.17 -15.42
N ALA A 223 25.44 -16.40 -14.24
CA ALA A 223 24.72 -17.62 -13.90
C ALA A 223 23.47 -17.82 -14.78
N GLY A 224 22.71 -16.76 -15.04
CA GLY A 224 21.55 -16.85 -15.94
C GLY A 224 21.97 -17.10 -17.40
N ARG A 225 23.09 -16.52 -17.84
CA ARG A 225 23.60 -16.69 -19.22
C ARG A 225 24.01 -18.13 -19.50
N ALA A 226 24.53 -18.83 -18.49
CA ALA A 226 24.91 -20.25 -18.60
C ALA A 226 23.73 -21.18 -18.91
N HIS A 227 22.49 -20.72 -18.76
CA HIS A 227 21.28 -21.48 -19.04
C HIS A 227 20.67 -21.23 -20.43
N LEU A 228 21.25 -20.30 -21.21
CA LEU A 228 20.83 -20.02 -22.57
C LEU A 228 21.56 -20.94 -23.57
N PRO A 229 20.92 -21.35 -24.67
CA PRO A 229 21.62 -21.99 -25.77
C PRO A 229 22.65 -21.01 -26.36
N ALA A 230 23.86 -21.50 -26.62
CA ALA A 230 24.92 -20.76 -27.31
C ALA A 230 24.54 -20.46 -28.77
#